data_AF-A0A970Y054-F1
#
_entry.id   AF-A0A970Y054-F1
#
_cell.length_a   1.000
_cell.length_b   1.000
_cell.length_c   1.000
_cell.angle_alpha   90.00
_cell.angle_beta   90.00
_cell.angle_gamma   90.00
#
_symmetry.space_group_name_H-M   'P 1'
#
loop_
_entity.id
_entity.type
_entity.pdbx_description
1 polymer ?
#
loop_
_entity_poly.entity_id
_entity_poly.type
_entity_poly.pdbx_seq_one_letter_code
_entity_poly.pdbx_strand_id
1 'polypeptide(L)'
;DGQSYDSVTFIGKRVTFGDARRTIETHLIDYNEDLYHKNLKIDIIYRLRSEIKFDTADQLAKQIGKDVIAAKNYLNNLDGK
;
A
#
# COMPACT_ATOMS: atom_id res chain seq x y z
N ASP A 1 11.05 -17.01 -4.59
CA ASP A 1 10.21 -18.08 -4.05
C ASP A 1 8.87 -18.24 -4.77
N GLY A 2 8.50 -17.30 -5.67
CA GLY A 2 7.27 -17.40 -6.48
C GLY A 2 5.97 -17.18 -5.69
N GLN A 3 6.07 -16.86 -4.40
CA GLN A 3 4.93 -16.54 -3.55
C GLN A 3 4.43 -15.12 -3.85
N SER A 4 3.11 -14.99 -3.92
CA SER A 4 2.41 -13.72 -4.05
C SER A 4 1.77 -13.37 -2.72
N TYR A 5 1.79 -12.09 -2.38
CA TYR A 5 1.17 -11.56 -1.18
C TYR A 5 0.28 -10.37 -1.56
N ASP A 6 -0.85 -10.27 -0.87
CA ASP A 6 -1.70 -9.09 -0.93
C ASP A 6 -0.93 -7.88 -0.44
N SER A 7 -1.15 -6.74 -1.09
CA SER A 7 -0.45 -5.51 -0.72
C SER A 7 -1.25 -4.27 -1.01
N VAL A 8 -0.93 -3.21 -0.27
CA VAL A 8 -1.27 -1.84 -0.66
C VAL A 8 0.00 -1.12 -1.06
N THR A 9 -0.06 -0.39 -2.17
CA THR A 9 1.09 0.31 -2.71
C THR A 9 0.79 1.80 -2.85
N PHE A 10 1.59 2.63 -2.21
CA PHE A 10 1.64 4.06 -2.43
C PHE A 10 2.60 4.37 -3.59
N ILE A 11 2.12 5.10 -4.60
CA ILE A 11 2.92 5.57 -5.73
C ILE A 11 2.71 7.07 -5.82
N GLY A 12 3.67 7.87 -5.37
CA GLY A 12 3.39 9.29 -5.23
C GLY A 12 4.43 10.12 -4.52
N LYS A 13 4.07 11.38 -4.23
CA LYS A 13 4.93 12.29 -3.45
C LYS A 13 4.52 12.30 -1.97
N ARG A 14 5.48 12.25 -1.06
CA ARG A 14 5.25 12.35 0.38
C ARG A 14 5.03 13.81 0.84
N VAL A 15 4.02 14.46 0.27
CA VAL A 15 3.73 15.89 0.51
C VAL A 15 3.43 16.18 1.99
N THR A 16 2.79 15.23 2.69
CA THR A 16 2.50 15.32 4.14
C THR A 16 3.77 15.56 4.99
N PHE A 17 4.94 15.11 4.53
CA PHE A 17 6.20 15.25 5.25
C PHE A 17 7.16 16.27 4.60
N GLY A 18 6.67 17.08 3.66
CA GLY A 18 7.49 18.09 2.97
C GLY A 18 8.49 17.50 1.96
N ASP A 19 8.44 16.19 1.67
CA ASP A 19 9.30 15.56 0.67
C ASP A 19 8.60 15.55 -0.69
N ALA A 20 9.22 16.23 -1.67
CA ALA A 20 8.72 16.35 -3.02
C ALA A 20 9.15 15.19 -3.94
N ARG A 21 9.98 14.27 -3.44
CA ARG A 21 10.43 13.11 -4.20
C ARG A 21 9.26 12.14 -4.40
N ARG A 22 9.19 11.58 -5.60
CA ARG A 22 8.26 10.50 -5.91
C ARG A 22 8.83 9.19 -5.36
N THR A 23 8.03 8.47 -4.60
CA THR A 23 8.36 7.17 -4.03
C THR A 23 7.36 6.12 -4.48
N ILE A 24 7.79 4.86 -4.40
CA ILE A 24 6.94 3.67 -4.51
C ILE A 24 7.16 2.89 -3.25
N GLU A 25 6.09 2.67 -2.49
CA GLU A 25 6.15 2.02 -1.19
C GLU A 25 5.04 1.00 -1.08
N THR A 26 5.43 -0.23 -0.79
CA THR A 26 4.53 -1.37 -0.67
C THR A 26 4.47 -1.81 0.78
N HIS A 27 3.25 -1.98 1.29
CA HIS A 27 3.00 -2.71 2.52
C HIS A 27 2.39 -4.05 2.16
N LEU A 28 3.13 -5.13 2.41
CA LEU A 28 2.60 -6.49 2.32
C LEU A 28 1.67 -6.74 3.51
N ILE A 29 0.46 -7.16 3.21
CA ILE A 29 -0.58 -7.42 4.19
C ILE A 29 -0.31 -8.75 4.89
N ASP A 30 -0.44 -8.77 6.21
CA ASP A 30 -0.26 -9.96 7.07
C ASP A 30 1.14 -10.63 6.93
N TYR A 31 2.15 -9.90 6.45
CA TYR A 31 3.55 -10.34 6.34
C TYR A 31 4.42 -9.70 7.42
N ASN A 32 5.22 -10.51 8.13
CA ASN A 32 5.94 -10.08 9.34
C ASN A 32 7.46 -10.37 9.30
N GLU A 33 8.03 -10.59 8.12
CA GLU A 33 9.47 -10.83 7.96
C GLU A 33 10.16 -9.69 7.20
N ASP A 34 11.49 -9.71 7.17
CA ASP A 34 12.30 -8.75 6.43
C ASP A 34 12.49 -9.14 4.95
N LEU A 35 12.41 -8.14 4.09
CA LEU A 35 12.58 -8.25 2.63
C LEU A 35 13.87 -7.61 2.12
N TYR A 36 14.77 -7.20 3.02
CA TYR A 36 16.05 -6.59 2.62
C TYR A 36 16.82 -7.50 1.68
N HIS A 37 17.42 -6.88 0.65
CA HIS A 37 18.18 -7.56 -0.41
C HIS A 37 17.37 -8.53 -1.29
N LYS A 38 16.04 -8.62 -1.11
CA LYS A 38 15.17 -9.38 -2.01
C LYS A 38 14.66 -8.50 -3.15
N ASN A 39 14.60 -9.06 -4.35
CA ASN A 39 13.92 -8.43 -5.48
C ASN A 39 12.41 -8.70 -5.39
N LEU A 40 11.61 -7.65 -5.54
CA LEU A 40 10.16 -7.73 -5.53
C LEU A 40 9.60 -7.40 -6.91
N LYS A 41 8.55 -8.12 -7.31
CA LYS A 41 7.70 -7.77 -8.45
C LYS A 41 6.37 -7.28 -7.87
N ILE A 42 5.90 -6.13 -8.35
CA ILE A 42 4.64 -5.54 -7.93
C ILE A 42 3.70 -5.54 -9.12
N ASP A 43 2.56 -6.23 -8.98
CA ASP A 43 1.49 -6.23 -9.97
C ASP A 43 0.41 -5.22 -9.54
N ILE A 44 0.30 -4.11 -10.26
CA ILE A 44 -0.70 -3.06 -9.97
C ILE A 44 -2.02 -3.44 -10.63
N ILE A 45 -2.98 -3.90 -9.82
CA ILE A 45 -4.26 -4.43 -10.31
C ILE A 45 -5.43 -3.46 -10.16
N TYR A 46 -5.37 -2.56 -9.19
CA TYR A 46 -6.48 -1.64 -8.88
C TYR A 46 -6.00 -0.35 -8.23
N ARG A 47 -6.65 0.75 -8.57
CA ARG A 47 -6.40 2.06 -7.95
C ARG A 47 -7.48 2.35 -6.91
N LEU A 48 -7.11 2.28 -5.63
CA LEU A 48 -8.02 2.57 -4.51
C LEU A 48 -8.45 4.05 -4.45
N ARG A 49 -7.49 4.97 -4.58
CA ARG A 49 -7.74 6.42 -4.46
C ARG A 49 -6.63 7.26 -5.09
N SER A 50 -6.82 8.58 -5.07
CA SER A 50 -5.76 9.57 -5.32
C SER A 50 -4.95 9.86 -4.06
N GLU A 51 -3.80 10.53 -4.23
CA GLU A 51 -3.02 11.10 -3.12
C GLU A 51 -3.88 12.06 -2.29
N ILE A 52 -3.67 12.06 -0.97
CA ILE A 52 -4.34 12.95 -0.03
C ILE A 52 -3.25 13.51 0.86
N LYS A 53 -3.21 14.84 1.01
CA LYS A 53 -2.38 15.50 2.01
C LYS A 53 -3.11 15.42 3.36
N PHE A 54 -2.39 15.07 4.40
CA PHE A 54 -2.90 15.07 5.78
C PHE A 54 -2.19 16.14 6.59
N ASP A 55 -2.87 16.65 7.61
CA ASP A 55 -2.29 17.63 8.52
C ASP A 55 -1.56 16.95 9.68
N THR A 56 -1.93 15.70 9.99
CA THR A 56 -1.30 14.92 11.07
C THR A 56 -0.99 13.49 10.67
N ALA A 57 0.00 12.89 11.34
CA ALA A 57 0.35 11.48 11.17
C ALA A 57 -0.82 10.54 11.54
N ASP A 58 -1.62 10.90 12.56
CA ASP A 58 -2.79 10.13 12.96
C ASP A 58 -3.87 10.06 11.87
N GLN A 59 -4.09 11.16 11.14
CA GLN A 59 -5.02 11.17 10.02
C GLN A 59 -4.53 10.26 8.89
N LEU A 60 -3.23 10.33 8.58
CA LEU A 60 -2.60 9.45 7.60
C LEU A 60 -2.74 7.98 8.01
N ALA A 61 -2.41 7.65 9.26
CA ALA A 61 -2.49 6.29 9.79
C ALA A 61 -3.93 5.73 9.72
N LYS A 62 -4.92 6.56 10.12
CA LYS A 62 -6.35 6.19 10.01
C LYS A 62 -6.76 5.95 8.55
N GLN A 63 -6.27 6.73 7.60
CA GLN A 63 -6.56 6.50 6.19
C GLN A 63 -5.90 5.22 5.68
N ILE A 64 -4.64 4.95 6.03
CA ILE A 64 -3.96 3.70 5.65
C ILE A 64 -4.75 2.49 6.15
N GLY A 65 -5.27 2.52 7.38
CA GLY A 65 -6.14 1.46 7.90
C GLY A 65 -7.39 1.23 7.05
N LYS A 66 -8.04 2.30 6.58
CA LYS A 66 -9.18 2.20 5.65
C LYS A 66 -8.77 1.64 4.28
N ASP A 67 -7.61 2.05 3.77
CA ASP A 67 -7.08 1.60 2.49
C ASP A 67 -6.78 0.10 2.53
N VAL A 68 -6.21 -0.42 3.63
CA VAL A 68 -5.98 -1.87 3.83
C VAL A 68 -7.29 -2.64 3.87
N ILE A 69 -8.31 -2.16 4.59
CA ILE A 69 -9.63 -2.81 4.64
C ILE A 69 -10.27 -2.84 3.24
N ALA A 70 -10.23 -1.72 2.51
CA ALA A 70 -10.77 -1.65 1.16
C ALA A 70 -10.02 -2.58 0.18
N ALA A 71 -8.70 -2.67 0.29
CA ALA A 71 -7.88 -3.58 -0.49
C ALA A 71 -8.24 -5.04 -0.22
N LYS A 72 -8.32 -5.44 1.06
CA LYS A 72 -8.74 -6.80 1.46
C LYS A 72 -10.11 -7.15 0.87
N ASN A 73 -11.08 -6.24 0.97
CA ASN A 73 -12.41 -6.46 0.40
C ASN A 73 -12.38 -6.62 -1.13
N TYR A 74 -11.60 -5.81 -1.82
CA TYR A 74 -11.46 -5.89 -3.28
C TYR A 74 -10.81 -7.21 -3.72
N LEU A 75 -9.71 -7.61 -3.05
CA LEU A 75 -8.96 -8.83 -3.34
C LEU A 75 -9.80 -10.09 -3.08
N ASN A 76 -10.53 -10.14 -1.95
CA ASN A 76 -11.44 -11.25 -1.65
C ASN A 76 -12.51 -11.46 -2.75
N ASN A 77 -13.06 -10.37 -3.29
CA ASN A 77 -14.06 -10.43 -4.36
C ASN A 77 -13.45 -10.87 -5.71
N LEU A 78 -12.17 -10.56 -5.97
CA LEU A 78 -11.48 -11.00 -7.18
C LEU A 78 -11.21 -12.51 -7.17
N ASP A 79 -10.91 -13.07 -6.00
CA ASP A 79 -10.63 -14.50 -5.82
C ASP A 79 -11.90 -15.37 -5.82
N GLY A 80 -13.08 -14.76 -5.99
CA GLY A 80 -14.35 -15.48 -6.11
C GLY A 80 -14.84 -16.13 -4.80
N LYS A 81 -14.46 -15.58 -3.64
CA LYS A 81 -15.05 -15.93 -2.34
C LYS A 81 -16.31 -15.12 -2.05
#